data_AF-A0A2V6PZR5-F1
#
_entry.id   AF-A0A2V6PZR5-F1
#
_cell.length_a   1.000
_cell.length_b   1.000
_cell.length_c   1.000
_cell.angle_alpha   90.00
_cell.angle_beta   90.00
_cell.angle_gamma   90.00
#
_symmetry.space_group_name_H-M   'P 1'
#
loop_
_entity.id
_entity.type
_entity.pdbx_description
1 polymer ?
#
loop_
_entity_poly.entity_id
_entity_poly.type
_entity_poly.pdbx_seq_one_letter_code
_entity_poly.pdbx_strand_id
1 'polypeptide(L)' 'MLARAVETEIGSVRVPVARAADLILLKLYAGGHQDKWDIEQLLTGPDRERLVAAVDHEVDALPADSRRLWARIRGGAGRA' A
#
# COMPACT_ATOMS: atom_id res chain seq x y z
N MET A 1 -14.44 -9.96 -4.35
CA MET A 1 -14.31 -11.04 -3.34
C MET A 1 -13.46 -10.51 -2.20
N LEU A 2 -13.95 -10.48 -0.96
CA LEU A 2 -13.25 -9.93 0.21
C LEU A 2 -12.27 -10.95 0.86
N ALA A 3 -11.82 -11.96 0.12
CA ALA A 3 -11.02 -13.07 0.68
C ALA A 3 -9.68 -12.64 1.30
N ARG A 4 -9.14 -11.49 0.87
CA ARG A 4 -7.91 -10.90 1.45
C ARG A 4 -8.19 -9.95 2.61
N ALA A 5 -9.45 -9.54 2.82
CA ALA A 5 -9.78 -8.62 3.90
C ALA A 5 -9.43 -9.22 5.27
N VAL A 6 -9.10 -8.34 6.20
CA VAL A 6 -8.84 -8.68 7.59
C VAL A 6 -9.93 -8.06 8.45
N GLU A 7 -10.46 -8.83 9.40
CA GLU A 7 -11.42 -8.29 10.36
C GLU A 7 -10.71 -7.29 11.26
N THR A 8 -11.27 -6.08 11.35
CA THR A 8 -10.79 -5.01 12.24
C THR A 8 -11.98 -4.45 13.02
N GLU A 9 -11.71 -4.02 14.24
CA GLU A 9 -12.69 -3.31 15.06
C GLU A 9 -12.58 -1.81 14.83
N ILE A 10 -13.68 -1.18 14.45
CA ILE A 10 -13.81 0.28 14.32
C ILE A 10 -14.92 0.72 15.26
N GLY A 11 -14.54 1.42 16.34
CA GLY A 11 -15.46 1.70 17.44
C GLY A 11 -15.85 0.40 18.13
N SER A 12 -17.13 0.03 18.07
CA SER A 12 -17.67 -1.22 18.62
C SER A 12 -18.11 -2.23 17.54
N VAL A 13 -17.77 -1.97 16.27
CA VAL A 13 -18.21 -2.78 15.13
C VAL A 13 -17.03 -3.50 14.50
N ARG A 14 -17.17 -4.80 14.25
CA ARG A 14 -16.21 -5.58 13.46
C ARG A 14 -16.54 -5.47 11.98
N VAL A 15 -15.57 -5.03 11.20
CA VAL A 15 -15.71 -4.85 9.75
C VAL A 15 -14.52 -5.45 9.01
N PRO A 16 -14.75 -6.10 7.86
CA PRO A 16 -13.68 -6.53 6.98
C PRO A 16 -13.03 -5.31 6.31
N VAL A 17 -11.73 -5.12 6.51
CA VAL A 17 -10.95 -4.05 5.88
C VAL A 17 -9.89 -4.61 4.94
N ALA A 18 -9.57 -3.89 3.88
CA ALA A 18 -8.44 -4.24 3.01
C ALA A 18 -7.13 -4.17 3.80
N ARG A 19 -6.17 -5.05 3.48
CA ARG A 19 -4.83 -4.97 4.08
C ARG A 19 -4.15 -3.70 3.57
N ALA A 20 -3.26 -3.12 4.38
CA ALA A 20 -2.51 -1.94 3.96
C ALA A 20 -1.73 -2.16 2.65
N ALA A 21 -1.18 -3.36 2.41
CA ALA A 21 -0.54 -3.70 1.13
C ALA A 21 -1.52 -3.66 -0.05
N ASP A 22 -2.77 -4.12 0.15
CA ASP A 22 -3.80 -4.08 -0.88
C ASP A 22 -4.19 -2.62 -1.22
N LEU A 23 -4.24 -1.76 -0.20
CA LEU A 23 -4.46 -0.32 -0.38
C LEU A 23 -3.32 0.32 -1.16
N ILE A 24 -2.06 -0.01 -0.86
CA ILE A 24 -0.90 0.50 -1.61
C ILE A 24 -0.98 0.08 -3.08
N LEU A 25 -1.27 -1.20 -3.38
CA LEU A 25 -1.39 -1.69 -4.75
C LEU A 25 -2.52 -0.98 -5.53
N LEU A 26 -3.67 -0.76 -4.87
CA LEU A 26 -4.78 0.01 -5.44
C LEU A 26 -4.37 1.46 -5.75
N LYS A 27 -3.65 2.10 -4.83
CA LYS A 27 -3.17 3.48 -4.97
C LYS A 27 -2.11 3.61 -6.07
N LEU A 28 -1.20 2.63 -6.18
CA LEU A 28 -0.23 2.55 -7.27
C LEU A 28 -0.89 2.39 -8.64
N TYR A 29 -2.01 1.67 -8.71
CA TYR A 29 -2.80 1.55 -9.93
C TYR A 29 -3.51 2.86 -10.30
N ALA A 30 -4.07 3.57 -9.31
CA ALA A 30 -4.73 4.87 -9.53
C ALA A 30 -3.74 5.96 -9.97
N GLY A 31 -2.53 5.99 -9.38
CA GLY A 31 -1.38 6.73 -9.90
C GLY A 31 -1.43 8.27 -9.76
N GLY A 32 -2.40 8.82 -9.02
CA GLY A 32 -2.52 10.26 -8.80
C GLY A 32 -1.50 10.81 -7.79
N HIS A 33 -1.32 12.14 -7.79
CA HIS A 33 -0.46 12.83 -6.81
C HIS A 33 -0.90 12.56 -5.37
N GLN A 34 -2.21 12.55 -5.12
CA GLN A 34 -2.77 12.22 -3.82
C GLN A 34 -2.50 10.75 -3.45
N ASP A 35 -2.59 9.83 -4.42
CA ASP A 35 -2.34 8.41 -4.16
C ASP A 35 -0.88 8.15 -3.78
N LYS A 36 0.06 8.89 -4.37
CA LYS A 36 1.47 8.87 -3.94
C LYS A 36 1.61 9.28 -2.48
N TRP A 37 1.01 10.40 -2.08
CA TRP A 37 1.08 10.89 -0.70
C TRP A 37 0.46 9.88 0.27
N ASP A 38 -0.69 9.29 -0.08
CA ASP A 38 -1.35 8.24 0.72
C ASP A 38 -0.43 7.03 0.95
N ILE A 39 0.27 6.57 -0.10
CA ILE A 39 1.24 5.46 0.01
C ILE A 39 2.40 5.85 0.95
N GLU A 40 2.93 7.06 0.81
CA GLU A 40 4.00 7.54 1.68
C GLU A 40 3.56 7.56 3.15
N GLN A 41 2.33 8.01 3.44
CA GLN A 41 1.78 7.98 4.80
C GLN A 41 1.62 6.55 5.34
N LEU A 42 1.08 5.62 4.55
CA LEU A 42 0.95 4.21 4.93
C LEU A 42 2.31 3.56 5.27
N LEU A 43 3.41 4.06 4.71
CA LEU A 43 4.76 3.56 4.94
C LEU A 43 5.52 4.25 6.09
N THR A 44 4.89 5.18 6.82
CA THR A 44 5.50 5.83 8.00
C THR A 44 5.40 5.00 9.29
N GLY A 45 4.59 3.93 9.28
CA GLY A 45 4.35 3.08 10.44
C GLY A 45 5.46 2.06 10.75
N PRO A 46 5.42 1.41 11.92
CA PRO A 46 6.41 0.42 12.36
C PRO A 46 6.48 -0.83 11.47
N ASP A 47 5.41 -1.14 10.75
CA ASP A 47 5.32 -2.30 9.85
C ASP A 47 5.89 -2.05 8.44
N ARG A 48 6.58 -0.93 8.24
CA ARG A 48 7.05 -0.49 6.92
C ARG A 48 7.76 -1.60 6.14
N GLU A 49 8.74 -2.29 6.73
CA GLU A 49 9.54 -3.31 6.04
C GLU A 49 8.67 -4.47 5.56
N ARG A 50 7.76 -4.94 6.43
CA ARG A 50 6.80 -5.99 6.10
C ARG A 50 5.84 -5.56 4.98
N LEU A 51 5.39 -4.31 5.01
CA LEU A 51 4.52 -3.76 3.97
C LEU A 51 5.25 -3.63 2.63
N VAL A 52 6.49 -3.15 2.63
CA VAL A 52 7.32 -3.06 1.42
C VAL A 52 7.50 -4.45 0.80
N ALA A 53 7.85 -5.46 1.60
CA ALA A 53 8.01 -6.83 1.11
C ALA A 53 6.70 -7.41 0.52
N ALA A 54 5.56 -7.14 1.18
CA ALA A 54 4.26 -7.59 0.69
C ALA A 54 3.86 -6.92 -0.63
N VAL A 55 4.17 -5.63 -0.81
CA VAL A 55 3.92 -4.92 -2.05
C VAL A 55 4.89 -5.38 -3.14
N ASP A 56 6.19 -5.53 -2.83
CA ASP A 56 7.21 -6.02 -3.78
C ASP A 56 6.84 -7.37 -4.39
N HIS A 57 6.23 -8.27 -3.60
CA HIS A 57 5.77 -9.59 -4.09
C HIS A 57 4.68 -9.50 -5.16
N GLU A 58 3.83 -8.47 -5.11
CA GLU A 58 2.60 -8.39 -5.92
C GLU A 58 2.69 -7.32 -7.03
N VAL A 59 3.61 -6.35 -6.90
CA VAL A 59 3.67 -5.16 -7.77
C VAL A 59 3.96 -5.50 -9.23
N ASP A 60 4.56 -6.66 -9.50
CA ASP A 60 4.85 -7.14 -10.85
C ASP A 60 3.60 -7.37 -11.69
N ALA A 61 2.46 -7.64 -11.05
CA ALA A 61 1.17 -7.77 -11.72
C ALA A 61 0.54 -6.43 -12.16
N LEU A 62 1.08 -5.29 -11.71
CA LEU A 62 0.56 -3.96 -12.05
C LEU A 62 1.15 -3.41 -13.36
N PRO A 63 0.53 -2.38 -13.96
CA PRO A 63 1.09 -1.68 -15.13
C PRO A 63 2.51 -1.12 -14.87
N ALA A 64 3.25 -0.91 -15.96
CA ALA A 64 4.64 -0.44 -15.88
C ALA A 64 4.78 0.91 -15.15
N ASP A 65 3.82 1.82 -15.29
CA ASP A 65 3.83 3.10 -14.58
C ASP A 65 3.66 2.94 -13.07
N SER A 66 2.80 2.02 -12.62
CA SER A 66 2.65 1.68 -11.20
C SER A 66 3.96 1.15 -10.62
N ARG A 67 4.65 0.26 -11.33
CA ARG A 67 5.98 -0.25 -10.93
C ARG A 67 7.03 0.85 -10.86
N ARG A 68 7.04 1.76 -11.85
CA ARG A 68 7.93 2.94 -11.85
C ARG A 68 7.66 3.86 -10.67
N LEU A 69 6.40 4.12 -10.35
CA LEU A 69 6.01 4.93 -9.20
C LEU A 69 6.46 4.27 -7.89
N TRP A 70 6.23 2.97 -7.73
CA TRP A 70 6.67 2.23 -6.57
C TRP A 70 8.19 2.29 -6.35
N ALA A 71 8.97 2.07 -7.41
CA ALA A 71 10.43 2.18 -7.35
C ALA A 71 10.90 3.57 -6.89
N ARG A 72 10.23 4.65 -7.35
CA ARG A 72 10.52 6.02 -6.90
C ARG A 72 10.19 6.24 -5.42
N ILE A 73 9.04 5.75 -4.95
CA ILE A 73 8.63 5.87 -3.55
C ILE A 73 9.63 5.15 -2.64
N ARG A 74 10.04 3.91 -2.98
CA ARG A 74 11.06 3.16 -2.22
C ARG A 74 12.41 3.88 -2.16
N GLY A 75 12.83 4.50 -3.27
CA GLY A 75 14.10 5.23 -3.34
C GLY A 75 14.11 6.58 -2.61
N GLY A 76 12.94 7.21 -2.44
CA GLY A 76 12.80 8.52 -1.77
C GLY A 76 12.50 8.45 -0.28
N ALA A 77 11.80 7.40 0.16
CA ALA A 77 11.29 7.29 1.53
C ALA A 77 12.34 6.87 2.59
N GLY A 78 13.63 7.00 2.29
CA GLY A 78 14.76 6.82 3.21
C GLY A 78 15.40 8.13 3.69
N ARG A 79 14.83 9.29 3.36
CA ARG A 79 15.25 10.61 3.85
C ARG A 79 14.13 11.19 4.73
N ALA A 80 14.08 10.74 5.98
CA ALA A 80 13.38 11.38 7.07
C ALA A 80 14.34 11.46 8.26
#